data_AF-A0A0H5S856-F1
#
_entry.id   AF-A0A0H5S856-F1
#
_cell.length_a   1.000
_cell.length_b   1.000
_cell.length_c   1.000
_cell.angle_alpha   90.00
_cell.angle_beta   90.00
_cell.angle_gamma   90.00
#
_symmetry.space_group_name_H-M   'P 1'
#
loop_
_entity.id
_entity.type
_entity.pdbx_description
1 polymer ?
#
loop_
_entity_poly.entity_id
_entity_poly.type
_entity_poly.pdbx_seq_one_letter_code
_entity_poly.pdbx_strand_id
1 'polypeptide(L)'
;MGSSDVTLTAAAGTEGGGAALDQVIGMSVVALVVTVALLWIGYLHRNRRITWLNNFAEWLGRKFHRPPWVALQVFLFTATIICALFGFIWDVSLHIGKGRDAGPLANPAHYFILIGLFLLFIAGSMAIVLPYDKPGPAAIRITRTWYAPVGGVLMALCGLYALIGFPLDDIWHRIFGQDVTLWGPTHLMLIGGAGLSLIAVLLLEHEGRVAMGPEGMAEDSKFNKFLYFLSFGGLFIGLSVFQIEYDFGVEQFRLVLQPMMIAGAAALAAVAARLVLGPGAALIAAGFAIALRGAVAFVVGPVFGAPTSWFALYLGPALVVELLALTPLVKRPILFGAVAGLGVATVGLWLESLWIGAVYRYPWPMSMWGEALAMAIPVAVAMGLCGALLALVLTGQPLPRPAVGISIVVATVLVIGGAVANGLRTEVPQNASATITLTDLPADNGHRMASADVQITPAGLIGDDPEWVSILAWQGGLANHRGLIIDRLEKVGPGHYRSTQPIPVSGSWKTLLRVQDGTTMAGVPIFLPADPGIGAAETPALSSSTREFVQEITILQRERNLDHPTWLYNVASLVVLVCTLILIAGLTWGAGRINARELAAGREPAELT
;
A
#
# COMPACT_ATOMS: atom_id res chain seq x y z
N MET A 1 -6.91 17.74 -46.52
CA MET A 1 -6.84 18.23 -45.13
C MET A 1 -8.18 17.92 -44.49
N GLY A 2 -8.31 16.75 -43.86
CA GLY A 2 -9.52 16.35 -43.14
C GLY A 2 -9.28 16.59 -41.66
N SER A 3 -10.05 17.50 -41.07
CA SER A 3 -10.11 17.71 -39.63
C SER A 3 -10.74 16.47 -38.98
N SER A 4 -9.92 15.69 -38.30
CA SER A 4 -10.38 14.69 -37.33
C SER A 4 -10.92 15.43 -36.11
N ASP A 5 -12.23 15.65 -36.09
CA ASP A 5 -12.95 16.05 -34.89
C ASP A 5 -12.88 14.89 -33.88
N VAL A 6 -11.92 14.98 -32.97
CA VAL A 6 -11.92 14.18 -31.75
C VAL A 6 -12.97 14.79 -30.83
N THR A 7 -14.23 14.41 -31.04
CA THR A 7 -15.29 14.63 -30.05
C THR A 7 -15.00 13.76 -28.83
N LEU A 8 -14.42 14.36 -27.79
CA LEU A 8 -14.41 13.84 -26.43
C LEU A 8 -15.84 13.90 -25.86
N THR A 9 -16.73 13.04 -26.35
CA THR A 9 -18.00 12.79 -25.66
C THR A 9 -17.68 11.98 -24.40
N ALA A 10 -17.81 12.61 -23.24
CA ALA A 10 -17.83 11.92 -21.95
C ALA A 10 -18.97 10.89 -21.98
N ALA A 11 -18.63 9.63 -22.24
CA ALA A 11 -19.57 8.53 -22.18
C ALA A 11 -20.19 8.48 -20.77
N ALA A 12 -21.52 8.34 -20.70
CA ALA A 12 -22.22 8.10 -19.45
C ALA A 12 -21.60 6.86 -18.76
N GLY A 13 -21.34 6.94 -17.45
CA GLY A 13 -20.81 5.79 -16.70
C GLY A 13 -21.78 4.62 -16.84
N THR A 14 -21.30 3.49 -17.34
CA THR A 14 -22.04 2.23 -17.32
C THR A 14 -21.89 1.58 -15.95
N GLU A 15 -22.73 0.59 -15.61
CA GLU A 15 -22.62 -0.17 -14.35
C GLU A 15 -21.25 -0.88 -14.18
N GLY A 16 -20.44 -0.96 -15.23
CA GLY A 16 -19.05 -1.45 -15.22
C GLY A 16 -17.99 -0.40 -15.57
N GLY A 17 -18.33 0.88 -15.66
CA GLY A 17 -17.43 1.99 -15.99
C GLY A 17 -17.10 2.88 -14.79
N GLY A 18 -16.45 4.03 -15.04
CA GLY A 18 -16.21 5.05 -14.02
C GLY A 18 -17.50 5.58 -13.36
N ALA A 19 -17.34 6.34 -12.28
CA ALA A 19 -18.42 6.87 -11.44
C ALA A 19 -19.51 7.61 -12.25
N ALA A 20 -20.73 7.59 -11.72
CA ALA A 20 -21.83 8.33 -12.32
C ALA A 20 -21.53 9.84 -12.39
N LEU A 21 -21.90 10.49 -13.50
CA LEU A 21 -21.49 11.88 -13.79
C LEU A 21 -22.02 12.88 -12.75
N ASP A 22 -23.23 12.63 -12.22
CA ASP A 22 -23.84 13.41 -11.14
C ASP A 22 -23.02 13.35 -9.85
N GLN A 23 -22.48 12.17 -9.51
CA GLN A 23 -21.58 11.99 -8.37
C GLN A 23 -20.25 12.71 -8.58
N VAL A 24 -19.67 12.64 -9.78
CA VAL A 24 -18.44 13.36 -10.14
C VAL A 24 -18.64 14.88 -10.00
N ILE A 25 -19.75 15.41 -10.53
CA ILE A 25 -20.10 16.83 -10.42
C ILE A 25 -20.32 17.22 -8.95
N GLY A 26 -21.09 16.42 -8.20
CA GLY A 26 -21.37 16.66 -6.78
C GLY A 26 -20.09 16.72 -5.94
N MET A 27 -19.20 15.72 -6.10
CA MET A 27 -17.91 15.69 -5.42
C MET A 27 -17.01 16.86 -5.83
N SER A 28 -17.01 17.25 -7.12
CA SER A 28 -16.23 18.39 -7.60
C SER A 28 -16.71 19.72 -7.01
N VAL A 29 -18.03 19.91 -6.89
CA VAL A 29 -18.61 21.10 -6.25
C VAL A 29 -18.26 21.14 -4.76
N VAL A 30 -18.43 20.02 -4.04
CA VAL A 30 -18.06 19.92 -2.63
C VAL A 30 -16.57 20.22 -2.44
N ALA A 31 -15.70 19.60 -3.25
CA ALA A 31 -14.26 19.85 -3.22
C ALA A 31 -13.95 21.33 -3.45
N LEU A 32 -14.56 21.97 -4.45
CA LEU A 32 -14.38 23.40 -4.74
C LEU A 32 -14.81 24.28 -3.56
N VAL A 33 -16.00 24.04 -2.99
CA VAL A 33 -16.51 24.80 -1.84
C VAL A 33 -15.56 24.67 -0.65
N VAL A 34 -15.11 23.45 -0.34
CA VAL A 34 -14.18 23.22 0.76
C VAL A 34 -12.83 23.87 0.48
N THR A 35 -12.29 23.77 -0.74
CA THR A 35 -11.06 24.46 -1.14
C THR A 35 -11.18 25.97 -0.97
N VAL A 36 -12.26 26.59 -1.45
CA VAL A 36 -12.50 28.03 -1.29
C VAL A 36 -12.59 28.42 0.19
N ALA A 37 -13.31 27.64 0.99
CA ALA A 37 -13.43 27.88 2.44
C ALA A 37 -12.08 27.79 3.15
N LEU A 38 -11.25 26.78 2.84
CA LEU A 38 -9.93 26.60 3.42
C LEU A 38 -8.95 27.71 3.00
N LEU A 39 -8.97 28.10 1.72
CA LEU A 39 -8.18 29.23 1.23
C LEU A 39 -8.60 30.54 1.91
N TRP A 40 -9.90 30.74 2.11
CA TRP A 40 -10.43 31.89 2.83
C TRP A 40 -9.99 31.91 4.30
N ILE A 41 -10.09 30.77 5.01
CA ILE A 41 -9.59 30.62 6.39
C ILE A 41 -8.08 30.91 6.44
N GLY A 42 -7.31 30.36 5.51
CA GLY A 42 -5.87 30.62 5.41
C GLY A 42 -5.56 32.10 5.17
N TYR A 43 -6.29 32.75 4.27
CA TYR A 43 -6.18 34.18 4.01
C TYR A 43 -6.50 35.01 5.27
N LEU A 44 -7.58 34.69 5.98
CA LEU A 44 -7.95 35.36 7.23
C LEU A 44 -6.89 35.17 8.31
N HIS A 45 -6.36 33.96 8.48
CA HIS A 45 -5.29 33.65 9.43
C HIS A 45 -4.01 34.43 9.11
N ARG A 46 -3.54 34.38 7.86
CA ARG A 46 -2.32 35.10 7.43
C ARG A 46 -2.44 36.62 7.59
N ASN A 47 -3.64 37.18 7.44
CA ASN A 47 -3.92 38.60 7.68
C ASN A 47 -4.28 38.92 9.14
N ARG A 48 -4.14 37.94 10.05
CA ARG A 48 -4.43 38.08 11.50
C ARG A 48 -5.87 38.55 11.78
N ARG A 49 -6.81 38.24 10.89
CA ARG A 49 -8.25 38.56 11.03
C ARG A 49 -9.02 37.55 11.89
N ILE A 50 -8.45 36.37 12.10
CA ILE A 50 -8.97 35.34 13.01
C ILE A 50 -7.89 34.90 13.97
N THR A 51 -8.29 34.52 15.19
CA THR A 51 -7.38 34.02 16.24
C THR A 51 -7.70 32.59 16.66
N TRP A 52 -8.94 32.11 16.45
CA TRP A 52 -9.39 30.80 16.90
C TRP A 52 -8.51 29.65 16.38
N LEU A 53 -8.04 29.72 15.13
CA LEU A 53 -7.20 28.69 14.53
C LEU A 53 -5.84 28.59 15.23
N ASN A 54 -5.20 29.74 15.43
CA ASN A 54 -3.94 29.83 16.16
C ASN A 54 -4.10 29.40 17.63
N ASN A 55 -5.17 29.87 18.30
CA ASN A 55 -5.44 29.53 19.69
C ASN A 55 -5.62 28.03 19.89
N PHE A 56 -6.31 27.36 18.96
CA PHE A 56 -6.47 25.91 18.98
C PHE A 56 -5.13 25.19 18.74
N ALA A 57 -4.35 25.65 17.76
CA ALA A 57 -3.02 25.11 17.48
C ALA A 57 -2.05 25.31 18.66
N GLU A 58 -2.11 26.44 19.36
CA GLU A 58 -1.31 26.71 20.57
C GLU A 58 -1.74 25.86 21.75
N TRP A 59 -3.05 25.63 21.92
CA TRP A 59 -3.55 24.70 22.94
C TRP A 59 -3.02 23.28 22.70
N LEU A 60 -3.05 22.80 21.46
CA LEU A 60 -2.40 21.54 21.09
C LEU A 60 -0.89 21.60 21.28
N GLY A 61 -0.25 22.72 20.91
CA GLY A 61 1.20 22.92 21.09
C GLY A 61 1.65 22.75 22.53
N ARG A 62 0.89 23.30 23.49
CA ARG A 62 1.12 23.10 24.92
C ARG A 62 0.94 21.64 25.35
N LYS A 63 -0.09 20.96 24.82
CA LYS A 63 -0.39 19.56 25.18
C LYS A 63 0.62 18.56 24.61
N PHE A 64 1.07 18.81 23.38
CA PHE A 64 2.01 17.94 22.65
C PHE A 64 3.47 18.34 22.86
N HIS A 65 3.73 19.45 23.57
CA HIS A 65 5.07 20.03 23.72
C HIS A 65 5.78 20.24 22.38
N ARG A 66 5.07 20.87 21.45
CA ARG A 66 5.53 21.10 20.07
C ARG A 66 5.09 22.47 19.58
N PRO A 67 5.76 23.02 18.54
CA PRO A 67 5.26 24.22 17.89
C PRO A 67 3.81 24.01 17.39
N PRO A 68 2.95 25.04 17.43
CA PRO A 68 1.55 24.93 17.02
C PRO A 68 1.36 24.35 15.61
N TRP A 69 2.25 24.72 14.69
CA TRP A 69 2.25 24.27 13.29
C TRP A 69 2.71 22.82 13.09
N VAL A 70 3.20 22.16 14.14
CA VAL A 70 3.48 20.71 14.16
C VAL A 70 2.43 19.96 14.95
N ALA A 71 2.11 20.42 16.17
CA ALA A 71 1.21 19.72 17.07
C ALA A 71 -0.17 19.45 16.45
N LEU A 72 -0.76 20.47 15.82
CA LEU A 72 -2.03 20.32 15.13
C LEU A 72 -1.94 19.33 13.97
N GLN A 73 -0.81 19.29 13.28
CA GLN A 73 -0.64 18.46 12.10
C GLN A 73 -0.36 17.01 12.45
N VAL A 74 0.42 16.74 13.50
CA VAL A 74 0.59 15.39 14.04
C VAL A 74 -0.77 14.86 14.53
N PHE A 75 -1.53 15.67 15.25
CA PHE A 75 -2.88 15.28 15.70
C PHE A 75 -3.81 14.93 14.53
N LEU A 76 -3.92 15.83 13.54
CA LEU A 76 -4.75 15.60 12.35
C LEU A 76 -4.25 14.38 11.58
N PHE A 77 -2.96 14.33 11.25
CA PHE A 77 -2.33 13.25 10.51
C PHE A 77 -2.58 11.88 11.14
N THR A 78 -2.35 11.73 12.45
CA THR A 78 -2.55 10.44 13.14
C THR A 78 -4.01 10.01 13.08
N ALA A 79 -4.96 10.93 13.32
CA ALA A 79 -6.38 10.61 13.23
C ALA A 79 -6.77 10.21 11.81
N THR A 80 -6.25 10.91 10.80
CA THR A 80 -6.66 10.76 9.41
C THR A 80 -6.03 9.53 8.76
N ILE A 81 -4.77 9.21 9.08
CA ILE A 81 -4.11 8.03 8.52
C ILE A 81 -4.69 6.74 9.11
N ILE A 82 -5.07 6.74 10.40
CA ILE A 82 -5.77 5.60 11.02
C ILE A 82 -7.17 5.43 10.40
N CYS A 83 -7.89 6.54 10.20
CA CYS A 83 -9.18 6.56 9.52
C CYS A 83 -9.07 5.98 8.09
N ALA A 84 -8.11 6.48 7.31
CA ALA A 84 -7.86 6.01 5.94
C ALA A 84 -7.46 4.53 5.91
N LEU A 85 -6.58 4.08 6.81
CA LEU A 85 -6.17 2.68 6.92
C LEU A 85 -7.35 1.75 7.20
N PHE A 86 -8.21 2.14 8.15
CA PHE A 86 -9.42 1.40 8.48
C PHE A 86 -10.36 1.31 7.28
N GLY A 87 -10.65 2.45 6.64
CA GLY A 87 -11.46 2.50 5.42
C GLY A 87 -10.89 1.62 4.33
N PHE A 88 -9.60 1.72 4.05
CA PHE A 88 -8.92 0.98 2.99
C PHE A 88 -8.96 -0.55 3.19
N ILE A 89 -8.66 -1.05 4.39
CA ILE A 89 -8.72 -2.50 4.65
C ILE A 89 -10.16 -3.00 4.56
N TRP A 90 -11.13 -2.22 5.05
CA TRP A 90 -12.53 -2.57 4.97
C TRP A 90 -13.03 -2.58 3.52
N ASP A 91 -12.61 -1.62 2.73
CA ASP A 91 -12.96 -1.46 1.33
C ASP A 91 -12.52 -2.67 0.49
N VAL A 92 -11.24 -3.01 0.57
CA VAL A 92 -10.69 -4.20 -0.11
C VAL A 92 -11.44 -5.47 0.32
N SER A 93 -11.72 -5.61 1.62
CA SER A 93 -12.49 -6.74 2.15
C SER A 93 -13.90 -6.80 1.54
N LEU A 94 -14.59 -5.67 1.40
CA LEU A 94 -15.91 -5.59 0.77
C LEU A 94 -15.87 -5.93 -0.72
N HIS A 95 -14.88 -5.46 -1.46
CA HIS A 95 -14.73 -5.80 -2.88
C HIS A 95 -14.44 -7.28 -3.12
N ILE A 96 -13.70 -7.92 -2.22
CA ILE A 96 -13.48 -9.37 -2.25
C ILE A 96 -14.78 -10.13 -1.94
N GLY A 97 -15.51 -9.71 -0.90
CA GLY A 97 -16.68 -10.44 -0.40
C GLY A 97 -17.98 -10.18 -1.15
N LYS A 98 -18.30 -8.92 -1.47
CA LYS A 98 -19.54 -8.49 -2.15
C LYS A 98 -19.37 -8.23 -3.64
N GLY A 99 -18.21 -7.70 -4.03
CA GLY A 99 -17.91 -7.31 -5.40
C GLY A 99 -17.97 -5.82 -5.65
N ARG A 100 -18.31 -5.45 -6.89
CA ARG A 100 -18.29 -4.07 -7.37
C ARG A 100 -19.35 -3.20 -6.71
N ASP A 101 -19.04 -1.92 -6.58
CA ASP A 101 -19.95 -0.90 -6.03
C ASP A 101 -20.80 -0.25 -7.12
N ALA A 102 -22.00 0.21 -6.73
CA ALA A 102 -22.85 1.04 -7.60
C ALA A 102 -22.31 2.47 -7.82
N GLY A 103 -21.19 2.83 -7.18
CA GLY A 103 -20.51 4.11 -7.30
C GLY A 103 -19.66 4.46 -6.07
N PRO A 104 -18.80 5.50 -6.15
CA PRO A 104 -17.86 5.88 -5.09
C PRO A 104 -18.52 6.23 -3.74
N LEU A 105 -19.81 6.53 -3.69
CA LEU A 105 -20.53 6.83 -2.44
C LEU A 105 -21.38 5.66 -1.92
N ALA A 106 -21.42 4.53 -2.62
CA ALA A 106 -22.24 3.37 -2.26
C ALA A 106 -21.61 2.52 -1.14
N ASN A 107 -20.29 2.60 -0.99
CA ASN A 107 -19.54 1.83 -0.02
C ASN A 107 -19.18 2.67 1.22
N PRO A 108 -19.60 2.26 2.42
CA PRO A 108 -19.34 3.02 3.64
C PRO A 108 -17.84 3.17 3.93
N ALA A 109 -17.00 2.24 3.48
CA ALA A 109 -15.56 2.29 3.66
C ALA A 109 -14.91 3.47 2.90
N HIS A 110 -15.44 3.82 1.71
CA HIS A 110 -14.96 4.95 0.92
C HIS A 110 -15.00 6.27 1.67
N TYR A 111 -16.00 6.50 2.54
CA TYR A 111 -16.07 7.74 3.31
C TYR A 111 -14.88 7.91 4.26
N PHE A 112 -14.42 6.82 4.88
CA PHE A 112 -13.24 6.84 5.76
C PHE A 112 -11.96 7.14 4.96
N ILE A 113 -11.83 6.55 3.76
CA ILE A 113 -10.71 6.81 2.86
C ILE A 113 -10.73 8.27 2.38
N LEU A 114 -11.85 8.74 1.85
CA LEU A 114 -12.02 10.11 1.33
C LEU A 114 -11.75 11.15 2.43
N ILE A 115 -12.36 10.99 3.61
CA ILE A 115 -12.14 11.89 4.74
C ILE A 115 -10.67 11.86 5.17
N GLY A 116 -10.08 10.67 5.30
CA GLY A 116 -8.70 10.50 5.72
C GLY A 116 -7.70 11.12 4.76
N LEU A 117 -7.81 10.86 3.45
CA LEU A 117 -6.90 11.40 2.43
C LEU A 117 -7.09 12.91 2.22
N PHE A 118 -8.33 13.39 2.27
CA PHE A 118 -8.61 14.81 2.14
C PHE A 118 -8.05 15.60 3.33
N LEU A 119 -8.26 15.11 4.55
CA LEU A 119 -7.71 15.73 5.75
C LEU A 119 -6.17 15.59 5.84
N LEU A 120 -5.56 14.57 5.25
CA LEU A 120 -4.11 14.47 5.09
C LEU A 120 -3.55 15.66 4.28
N PHE A 121 -4.16 15.96 3.13
CA PHE A 121 -3.76 17.13 2.33
C PHE A 121 -3.98 18.45 3.08
N ILE A 122 -5.09 18.55 3.81
CA ILE A 122 -5.37 19.70 4.67
C ILE A 122 -4.31 19.84 5.75
N ALA A 123 -3.90 18.76 6.41
CA ALA A 123 -2.87 18.81 7.44
C ALA A 123 -1.54 19.35 6.88
N GLY A 124 -1.11 18.86 5.72
CA GLY A 124 0.05 19.41 5.03
C GLY A 124 -0.11 20.89 4.69
N SER A 125 -1.25 21.28 4.12
CA SER A 125 -1.54 22.68 3.75
C SER A 125 -1.59 23.60 4.97
N MET A 126 -2.13 23.14 6.10
CA MET A 126 -2.17 23.89 7.35
C MET A 126 -0.78 24.05 7.95
N ALA A 127 0.10 23.05 7.85
CA ALA A 127 1.50 23.17 8.24
C ALA A 127 2.21 24.34 7.52
N ILE A 128 1.88 24.57 6.24
CA ILE A 128 2.43 25.66 5.41
C ILE A 128 1.87 27.03 5.86
N VAL A 129 0.59 27.09 6.20
CA VAL A 129 -0.13 28.36 6.46
C VAL A 129 0.03 28.88 7.89
N LEU A 130 0.08 27.98 8.88
CA LEU A 130 0.04 28.33 10.30
C LEU A 130 1.19 29.21 10.80
N PRO A 131 2.48 28.93 10.50
CA PRO A 131 3.60 29.65 11.12
C PRO A 131 3.62 31.13 10.71
N TYR A 132 3.42 32.06 11.65
CA TYR A 132 3.56 33.49 11.36
C TYR A 132 4.99 33.87 10.99
N ASP A 133 5.94 33.29 11.73
CA ASP A 133 7.37 33.51 11.59
C ASP A 133 8.04 32.34 10.85
N LYS A 134 9.35 32.48 10.56
CA LYS A 134 10.12 31.47 9.84
C LYS A 134 10.19 30.15 10.65
N PRO A 135 9.63 29.03 10.15
CA PRO A 135 9.57 27.75 10.87
C PRO A 135 10.90 26.98 10.73
N GLY A 136 11.96 27.52 11.32
CA GLY A 136 13.28 26.87 11.35
C GLY A 136 14.20 27.18 10.16
N PRO A 137 15.44 26.66 10.18
CA PRO A 137 16.48 27.00 9.22
C PRO A 137 16.22 26.47 7.81
N ALA A 138 15.55 25.33 7.69
CA ALA A 138 15.26 24.66 6.43
C ALA A 138 14.08 25.25 5.65
N ALA A 139 13.29 26.13 6.29
CA ALA A 139 12.04 26.64 5.75
C ALA A 139 12.14 27.14 4.30
N ILE A 140 11.09 26.87 3.53
CA ILE A 140 10.95 27.30 2.13
C ILE A 140 10.33 28.69 2.14
N ARG A 141 10.99 29.65 1.45
CA ARG A 141 10.47 31.00 1.29
C ARG A 141 9.39 31.00 0.21
N ILE A 142 8.15 31.34 0.57
CA ILE A 142 7.03 31.47 -0.38
C ILE A 142 6.91 32.92 -0.84
N THR A 143 6.91 33.87 0.09
CA THR A 143 6.88 35.31 -0.21
C THR A 143 7.99 36.04 0.57
N ARG A 144 7.95 37.38 0.59
CA ARG A 144 8.87 38.16 1.41
C ARG A 144 8.72 37.89 2.90
N THR A 145 7.51 37.57 3.36
CA THR A 145 7.13 37.44 4.78
C THR A 145 6.49 36.09 5.12
N TRP A 146 6.42 35.16 4.17
CA TRP A 146 5.83 33.85 4.38
C TRP A 146 6.83 32.74 4.08
N TYR A 147 7.01 31.87 5.06
CA TYR A 147 7.89 30.71 5.03
C TYR A 147 7.11 29.47 5.48
N ALA A 148 7.42 28.34 4.87
CA ALA A 148 6.77 27.06 5.18
C ALA A 148 7.80 26.01 5.61
N PRO A 149 7.44 25.11 6.55
CA PRO A 149 8.29 23.98 6.92
C PRO A 149 8.34 22.99 5.76
N VAL A 150 9.49 22.34 5.56
CA VAL A 150 9.69 21.41 4.45
C VAL A 150 8.78 20.18 4.60
N GLY A 151 8.70 19.59 5.80
CA GLY A 151 7.86 18.43 6.09
C GLY A 151 6.37 18.71 5.82
N GLY A 152 5.91 19.94 6.05
CA GLY A 152 4.55 20.37 5.74
C GLY A 152 4.26 20.41 4.24
N VAL A 153 5.21 20.96 3.46
CA VAL A 153 5.14 20.95 1.99
C VAL A 153 5.14 19.53 1.44
N LEU A 154 5.99 18.65 1.98
CA LEU A 154 6.05 17.25 1.57
C LEU A 154 4.76 16.50 1.92
N MET A 155 4.19 16.75 3.09
CA MET A 155 2.92 16.15 3.49
C MET A 155 1.77 16.60 2.58
N ALA A 156 1.75 17.89 2.22
CA ALA A 156 0.80 18.40 1.23
C ALA A 156 1.02 17.77 -0.15
N LEU A 157 2.26 17.56 -0.58
CA LEU A 157 2.59 16.87 -1.83
C LEU A 157 2.11 15.41 -1.82
N CYS A 158 2.35 14.67 -0.73
CA CYS A 158 1.86 13.30 -0.54
C CYS A 158 0.33 13.23 -0.58
N GLY A 159 -0.35 14.13 0.15
CA GLY A 159 -1.80 14.22 0.16
C GLY A 159 -2.38 14.60 -1.21
N LEU A 160 -1.75 15.55 -1.93
CA LEU A 160 -2.16 15.93 -3.28
C LEU A 160 -2.01 14.78 -4.27
N TYR A 161 -0.87 14.07 -4.20
CA TYR A 161 -0.62 12.89 -5.04
C TYR A 161 -1.67 11.80 -4.80
N ALA A 162 -2.04 11.54 -3.53
CA ALA A 162 -3.13 10.63 -3.23
C ALA A 162 -4.48 11.16 -3.77
N LEU A 163 -4.83 12.43 -3.52
CA LEU A 163 -6.11 13.00 -3.94
C LEU A 163 -6.31 13.06 -5.45
N ILE A 164 -5.26 13.36 -6.22
CA ILE A 164 -5.31 13.32 -7.69
C ILE A 164 -5.53 11.89 -8.20
N GLY A 165 -5.17 10.88 -7.41
CA GLY A 165 -5.49 9.49 -7.67
C GLY A 165 -6.97 9.27 -7.97
N PHE A 166 -7.90 9.84 -7.19
CA PHE A 166 -9.35 9.63 -7.39
C PHE A 166 -9.90 10.06 -8.77
N PRO A 167 -9.70 11.31 -9.25
CA PRO A 167 -10.19 11.68 -10.58
C PRO A 167 -9.42 10.95 -11.70
N LEU A 168 -8.13 10.63 -11.50
CA LEU A 168 -7.39 9.84 -12.48
C LEU A 168 -7.91 8.39 -12.53
N ASP A 169 -8.32 7.83 -11.41
CA ASP A 169 -8.90 6.50 -11.28
C ASP A 169 -10.25 6.42 -11.99
N ASP A 170 -11.11 7.44 -11.85
CA ASP A 170 -12.35 7.54 -12.63
C ASP A 170 -12.08 7.57 -14.14
N ILE A 171 -11.10 8.38 -14.58
CA ILE A 171 -10.68 8.43 -15.98
C ILE A 171 -10.13 7.07 -16.42
N TRP A 172 -9.32 6.42 -15.58
CA TRP A 172 -8.75 5.11 -15.83
C TRP A 172 -9.84 4.07 -16.06
N HIS A 173 -10.84 4.01 -15.19
CA HIS A 173 -11.95 3.07 -15.30
C HIS A 173 -12.83 3.31 -16.53
N ARG A 174 -12.99 4.56 -16.97
CA ARG A 174 -13.71 4.86 -18.21
C ARG A 174 -12.97 4.38 -19.46
N ILE A 175 -11.63 4.40 -19.44
CA ILE A 175 -10.81 4.03 -20.60
C ILE A 175 -10.51 2.53 -20.62
N PHE A 176 -10.07 1.99 -19.47
CA PHE A 176 -9.50 0.65 -19.34
C PHE A 176 -10.39 -0.34 -18.57
N GLY A 177 -11.60 0.08 -18.16
CA GLY A 177 -12.51 -0.73 -17.33
C GLY A 177 -12.13 -0.73 -15.85
N GLN A 178 -13.01 -1.30 -15.02
CA GLN A 178 -12.77 -1.38 -13.57
C GLN A 178 -11.59 -2.29 -13.28
N ASP A 179 -10.61 -1.75 -12.55
CA ASP A 179 -9.48 -2.54 -12.06
C ASP A 179 -9.79 -2.94 -10.62
N VAL A 180 -10.01 -4.23 -10.39
CA VAL A 180 -10.32 -4.78 -9.07
C VAL A 180 -9.05 -5.26 -8.34
N THR A 181 -7.85 -4.99 -8.89
CA THR A 181 -6.59 -5.18 -8.16
C THR A 181 -6.22 -3.97 -7.33
N LEU A 182 -5.58 -4.21 -6.20
CA LEU A 182 -4.85 -3.19 -5.46
C LEU A 182 -3.79 -2.48 -6.32
N TRP A 183 -3.18 -3.20 -7.25
CA TRP A 183 -2.02 -2.74 -8.01
C TRP A 183 -2.37 -1.94 -9.27
N GLY A 184 -3.63 -1.53 -9.41
CA GLY A 184 -4.03 -0.57 -10.43
C GLY A 184 -3.16 0.69 -10.33
N PRO A 185 -2.64 1.25 -11.43
CA PRO A 185 -1.68 2.35 -11.37
C PRO A 185 -2.17 3.56 -10.56
N THR A 186 -3.45 3.91 -10.66
CA THR A 186 -4.10 4.99 -9.91
C THR A 186 -4.33 4.62 -8.43
N HIS A 187 -4.63 3.36 -8.11
CA HIS A 187 -4.66 2.85 -6.74
C HIS A 187 -3.30 2.97 -6.05
N LEU A 188 -2.21 2.65 -6.77
CA LEU A 188 -0.83 2.83 -6.29
C LEU A 188 -0.53 4.31 -5.96
N MET A 189 -1.19 5.27 -6.63
CA MET A 189 -1.08 6.68 -6.26
C MET A 189 -1.76 6.99 -4.93
N LEU A 190 -3.00 6.52 -4.75
CA LEU A 190 -3.79 6.70 -3.53
C LEU A 190 -3.05 6.15 -2.31
N ILE A 191 -2.70 4.86 -2.35
CA ILE A 191 -2.05 4.18 -1.22
C ILE A 191 -0.59 4.63 -1.06
N GLY A 192 0.12 4.90 -2.16
CA GLY A 192 1.51 5.33 -2.12
C GLY A 192 1.67 6.74 -1.54
N GLY A 193 0.77 7.67 -1.86
CA GLY A 193 0.76 9.00 -1.26
C GLY A 193 0.53 8.95 0.24
N ALA A 194 -0.48 8.18 0.67
CA ALA A 194 -0.75 7.98 2.09
C ALA A 194 0.42 7.28 2.81
N GLY A 195 0.96 6.19 2.25
CA GLY A 195 2.07 5.44 2.84
C GLY A 195 3.34 6.26 2.98
N LEU A 196 3.72 7.01 1.93
CA LEU A 196 4.94 7.83 1.94
C LEU A 196 4.79 9.12 2.77
N SER A 197 3.56 9.57 3.06
CA SER A 197 3.32 10.72 3.94
C SER A 197 3.84 10.51 5.37
N LEU A 198 4.05 9.26 5.78
CA LEU A 198 4.67 8.91 7.06
C LEU A 198 6.14 9.37 7.14
N ILE A 199 6.85 9.44 6.02
CA ILE A 199 8.17 10.06 5.97
C ILE A 199 8.04 11.58 6.16
N ALA A 200 7.04 12.20 5.52
CA ALA A 200 6.82 13.64 5.63
C ALA A 200 6.44 14.08 7.05
N VAL A 201 5.61 13.32 7.78
CA VAL A 201 5.27 13.65 9.18
C VAL A 201 6.49 13.50 10.10
N LEU A 202 7.34 12.49 9.90
CA LEU A 202 8.59 12.33 10.66
C LEU A 202 9.53 13.53 10.44
N LEU A 203 9.66 14.00 9.19
CA LEU A 203 10.45 15.19 8.86
C LEU A 203 9.83 16.47 9.45
N LEU A 204 8.51 16.62 9.42
CA LEU A 204 7.80 17.76 10.02
C LEU A 204 8.00 17.79 11.55
N GLU A 205 7.87 16.64 12.19
CA GLU A 205 8.08 16.50 13.62
C GLU A 205 9.53 16.84 14.00
N HIS A 206 10.50 16.37 13.21
CA HIS A 206 11.91 16.73 13.36
C HIS A 206 12.16 18.23 13.25
N GLU A 207 11.65 18.90 12.21
CA GLU A 207 11.74 20.37 12.09
C GLU A 207 11.11 21.07 13.31
N GLY A 208 10.00 20.52 13.83
CA GLY A 208 9.34 21.00 15.04
C GLY A 208 10.25 20.95 16.27
N ARG A 209 10.92 19.81 16.50
CA ARG A 209 11.89 19.66 17.59
C ARG A 209 13.01 20.68 17.45
N VAL A 210 13.52 20.86 16.24
CA VAL A 210 14.61 21.81 15.95
C VAL A 210 14.20 23.24 16.27
N ALA A 211 12.98 23.62 15.91
CA ALA A 211 12.45 24.94 16.22
C ALA A 211 12.30 25.21 17.73
N MET A 212 12.16 24.17 18.56
CA MET A 212 12.08 24.30 20.02
C MET A 212 13.45 24.47 20.70
N GLY A 213 14.55 24.24 19.98
CA GLY A 213 15.91 24.29 20.54
C GLY A 213 16.26 23.14 21.48
N PRO A 214 17.51 23.09 22.00
CA PRO A 214 18.00 21.98 22.84
C PRO A 214 17.19 21.78 24.13
N GLU A 215 16.80 22.87 24.79
CA GLU A 215 16.01 22.84 26.03
C GLU A 215 14.62 22.22 25.78
N GLY A 216 13.93 22.65 24.72
CA GLY A 216 12.62 22.08 24.37
C GLY A 216 12.68 20.63 23.89
N MET A 217 13.82 20.16 23.36
CA MET A 217 14.02 18.74 23.05
C MET A 217 14.23 17.87 24.31
N ALA A 218 14.92 18.40 25.32
CA ALA A 218 15.18 17.69 26.58
C ALA A 218 13.90 17.43 27.39
N GLU A 219 12.86 18.21 27.14
CA GLU A 219 11.55 18.12 27.79
C GLU A 219 10.58 17.12 27.12
N ASP A 220 11.04 16.27 26.19
CA ASP A 220 10.20 15.27 25.53
C ASP A 220 9.49 14.34 26.53
N SER A 221 8.18 14.51 26.64
CA SER A 221 7.33 13.72 27.55
C SER A 221 7.22 12.25 27.12
N LYS A 222 6.73 11.39 28.03
CA LYS A 222 6.40 9.99 27.68
C LYS A 222 5.38 9.88 26.54
N PHE A 223 4.44 10.82 26.47
CA PHE A 223 3.45 10.89 25.39
C PHE A 223 4.10 11.23 24.05
N ASN A 224 5.08 12.14 24.04
CA ASN A 224 5.84 12.46 22.84
C ASN A 224 6.59 11.21 22.34
N LYS A 225 7.32 10.53 23.23
CA LYS A 225 8.00 9.26 22.90
C LYS A 225 7.04 8.22 22.34
N PHE A 226 5.86 8.07 22.93
CA PHE A 226 4.81 7.19 22.41
C PHE A 226 4.41 7.55 20.96
N LEU A 227 4.19 8.84 20.66
CA LEU A 227 3.86 9.29 19.31
C LEU A 227 4.97 9.00 18.30
N TYR A 228 6.24 9.15 18.68
CA TYR A 228 7.35 8.75 17.79
C TYR A 228 7.33 7.26 17.47
N PHE A 229 7.19 6.40 18.48
CA PHE A 229 7.07 4.96 18.24
C PHE A 229 5.86 4.62 17.37
N LEU A 230 4.73 5.32 17.58
CA LEU A 230 3.55 5.17 16.76
C LEU A 230 3.79 5.61 15.30
N SER A 231 4.54 6.70 15.06
CA SER A 231 4.90 7.16 13.71
C SER A 231 5.78 6.15 12.97
N PHE A 232 6.75 5.54 13.66
CA PHE A 232 7.56 4.45 13.07
C PHE A 232 6.76 3.16 12.88
N GLY A 233 5.84 2.82 13.78
CA GLY A 233 4.88 1.74 13.56
C GLY A 233 3.96 2.02 12.36
N GLY A 234 3.56 3.28 12.21
CA GLY A 234 2.88 3.78 11.01
C GLY A 234 3.71 3.55 9.77
N LEU A 235 5.02 3.84 9.79
CA LEU A 235 5.92 3.62 8.66
C LEU A 235 5.99 2.15 8.20
N PHE A 236 5.98 1.19 9.13
CA PHE A 236 5.81 -0.23 8.77
C PHE A 236 4.51 -0.46 8.00
N ILE A 237 3.38 0.06 8.52
CA ILE A 237 2.07 -0.10 7.89
C ILE A 237 2.02 0.59 6.53
N GLY A 238 2.51 1.82 6.42
CA GLY A 238 2.48 2.62 5.20
C GLY A 238 3.27 1.98 4.06
N LEU A 239 4.35 1.26 4.38
CA LEU A 239 5.10 0.48 3.41
C LEU A 239 4.52 -0.94 3.19
N SER A 240 3.68 -1.43 4.09
CA SER A 240 3.04 -2.75 3.98
C SER A 240 1.77 -2.75 3.13
N VAL A 241 1.17 -1.59 2.84
CA VAL A 241 -0.14 -1.52 2.16
C VAL A 241 -0.15 -2.21 0.79
N PHE A 242 0.98 -2.30 0.10
CA PHE A 242 1.11 -2.98 -1.20
C PHE A 242 0.96 -4.51 -1.12
N GLN A 243 0.96 -5.07 0.09
CA GLN A 243 0.91 -6.51 0.35
C GLN A 243 -0.52 -7.02 0.57
N ILE A 244 -1.53 -6.14 0.54
CA ILE A 244 -2.85 -6.47 1.08
C ILE A 244 -3.59 -7.60 0.36
N GLU A 245 -3.37 -7.82 -0.93
CA GLU A 245 -4.00 -8.93 -1.64
C GLU A 245 -3.51 -10.29 -1.10
N TYR A 246 -2.23 -10.38 -0.76
CA TYR A 246 -1.62 -11.56 -0.13
C TYR A 246 -2.19 -11.80 1.28
N ASP A 247 -2.52 -10.73 1.99
CA ASP A 247 -3.12 -10.82 3.33
C ASP A 247 -4.49 -11.51 3.33
N PHE A 248 -5.22 -11.42 2.21
CA PHE A 248 -6.51 -12.08 2.00
C PHE A 248 -6.40 -13.41 1.26
N GLY A 249 -5.26 -13.72 0.63
CA GLY A 249 -5.09 -14.90 -0.24
C GLY A 249 -5.73 -14.73 -1.62
N VAL A 250 -5.78 -13.50 -2.13
CA VAL A 250 -6.35 -13.17 -3.45
C VAL A 250 -5.33 -12.50 -4.37
N GLU A 251 -4.03 -12.69 -4.08
CA GLU A 251 -2.93 -12.12 -4.84
C GLU A 251 -3.05 -12.42 -6.34
N GLN A 252 -2.90 -11.39 -7.17
CA GLN A 252 -2.99 -11.51 -8.63
C GLN A 252 -1.61 -11.62 -9.30
N PHE A 253 -0.55 -11.68 -8.49
CA PHE A 253 0.83 -11.69 -8.92
C PHE A 253 1.61 -12.78 -8.21
N ARG A 254 2.78 -13.12 -8.75
CA ARG A 254 3.58 -14.25 -8.28
C ARG A 254 3.93 -14.13 -6.79
N LEU A 255 3.84 -15.25 -6.07
CA LEU A 255 4.09 -15.32 -4.62
C LEU A 255 5.45 -14.73 -4.19
N VAL A 256 6.48 -14.80 -5.04
CA VAL A 256 7.84 -14.29 -4.77
C VAL A 256 7.89 -12.77 -4.50
N LEU A 257 6.87 -12.02 -4.89
CA LEU A 257 6.76 -10.59 -4.56
C LEU A 257 6.50 -10.34 -3.07
N GLN A 258 5.78 -11.21 -2.38
CA GLN A 258 5.40 -11.00 -0.98
C GLN A 258 6.62 -10.96 -0.04
N PRO A 259 7.55 -11.95 -0.05
CA PRO A 259 8.78 -11.85 0.75
C PRO A 259 9.61 -10.61 0.41
N MET A 260 9.72 -10.26 -0.87
CA MET A 260 10.47 -9.08 -1.33
C MET A 260 9.89 -7.78 -0.74
N MET A 261 8.58 -7.60 -0.79
CA MET A 261 7.91 -6.43 -0.23
C MET A 261 8.00 -6.37 1.30
N ILE A 262 7.83 -7.51 1.97
CA ILE A 262 7.98 -7.61 3.43
C ILE A 262 9.39 -7.17 3.83
N ALA A 263 10.41 -7.71 3.17
CA ALA A 263 11.80 -7.38 3.47
C ALA A 263 12.13 -5.91 3.19
N GLY A 264 11.65 -5.35 2.07
CA GLY A 264 11.84 -3.95 1.73
C GLY A 264 11.20 -2.99 2.74
N ALA A 265 9.94 -3.23 3.11
CA ALA A 265 9.22 -2.43 4.11
C ALA A 265 9.89 -2.52 5.48
N ALA A 266 10.23 -3.73 5.92
CA ALA A 266 10.86 -3.96 7.21
C ALA A 266 12.25 -3.35 7.30
N ALA A 267 13.07 -3.48 6.26
CA ALA A 267 14.44 -2.97 6.28
C ALA A 267 14.49 -1.45 6.44
N LEU A 268 13.64 -0.71 5.72
CA LEU A 268 13.58 0.74 5.87
C LEU A 268 13.05 1.12 7.27
N ALA A 269 11.89 0.58 7.66
CA ALA A 269 11.22 0.98 8.89
C ALA A 269 11.99 0.58 10.15
N ALA A 270 12.50 -0.66 10.22
CA ALA A 270 13.24 -1.18 11.37
C ALA A 270 14.59 -0.47 11.56
N VAL A 271 15.36 -0.29 10.48
CA VAL A 271 16.66 0.42 10.54
C VAL A 271 16.45 1.87 10.98
N ALA A 272 15.46 2.55 10.39
CA ALA A 272 15.17 3.93 10.75
C ALA A 272 14.72 4.04 12.21
N ALA A 273 13.81 3.18 12.67
CA ALA A 273 13.35 3.16 14.06
C ALA A 273 14.51 2.92 15.05
N ARG A 274 15.36 1.91 14.79
CA ARG A 274 16.48 1.57 15.67
C ARG A 274 17.50 2.70 15.80
N LEU A 275 17.86 3.33 14.67
CA LEU A 275 18.86 4.39 14.67
C LEU A 275 18.35 5.72 15.24
N VAL A 276 17.03 5.98 15.17
CA VAL A 276 16.43 7.23 15.66
C VAL A 276 16.02 7.15 17.13
N LEU A 277 15.44 6.02 17.56
CA LEU A 277 14.82 5.89 18.89
C LEU A 277 15.61 4.98 19.85
N GLY A 278 16.65 4.30 19.35
CA GLY A 278 17.57 3.53 20.18
C GLY A 278 17.14 2.07 20.44
N PRO A 279 17.74 1.41 21.45
CA PRO A 279 17.58 -0.02 21.68
C PRO A 279 16.13 -0.47 21.85
N GLY A 280 15.74 -1.55 21.15
CA GLY A 280 14.40 -2.13 21.18
C GLY A 280 13.37 -1.40 20.32
N ALA A 281 13.73 -0.29 19.68
CA ALA A 281 12.79 0.54 18.95
C ALA A 281 12.19 -0.13 17.71
N ALA A 282 12.96 -0.96 16.99
CA ALA A 282 12.44 -1.69 15.85
C ALA A 282 11.33 -2.67 16.28
N LEU A 283 11.53 -3.36 17.41
CA LEU A 283 10.54 -4.29 17.99
C LEU A 283 9.29 -3.56 18.49
N ILE A 284 9.46 -2.43 19.18
CA ILE A 284 8.33 -1.63 19.67
C ILE A 284 7.50 -1.07 18.50
N ALA A 285 8.16 -0.54 17.47
CA ALA A 285 7.49 -0.04 16.27
C ALA A 285 6.74 -1.15 15.51
N ALA A 286 7.34 -2.33 15.34
CA ALA A 286 6.66 -3.50 14.78
C ALA A 286 5.45 -3.92 15.65
N GLY A 287 5.59 -3.90 16.98
CA GLY A 287 4.50 -4.15 17.92
C GLY A 287 3.31 -3.19 17.76
N PHE A 288 3.58 -1.89 17.55
CA PHE A 288 2.53 -0.92 17.22
C PHE A 288 1.85 -1.21 15.89
N ALA A 289 2.63 -1.58 14.87
CA ALA A 289 2.09 -1.95 13.57
C ALA A 289 1.14 -3.16 13.69
N ILE A 290 1.56 -4.19 14.42
CA ILE A 290 0.75 -5.39 14.73
C ILE A 290 -0.51 -5.03 15.48
N ALA A 291 -0.41 -4.21 16.53
CA ALA A 291 -1.56 -3.84 17.35
C ALA A 291 -2.61 -3.09 16.52
N LEU A 292 -2.18 -2.13 15.69
CA LEU A 292 -3.10 -1.33 14.88
C LEU A 292 -3.70 -2.16 13.73
N ARG A 293 -2.89 -2.93 13.00
CA ARG A 293 -3.38 -3.83 11.94
C ARG A 293 -4.28 -4.93 12.49
N GLY A 294 -3.94 -5.49 13.64
CA GLY A 294 -4.74 -6.47 14.37
C GLY A 294 -6.09 -5.92 14.81
N ALA A 295 -6.12 -4.70 15.33
CA ALA A 295 -7.37 -4.03 15.68
C ALA A 295 -8.26 -3.83 14.45
N VAL A 296 -7.71 -3.35 13.32
CA VAL A 296 -8.49 -3.18 12.09
C VAL A 296 -8.97 -4.54 11.55
N ALA A 297 -8.10 -5.54 11.46
CA ALA A 297 -8.45 -6.88 10.99
C ALA A 297 -9.54 -7.53 11.86
N PHE A 298 -9.49 -7.32 13.18
CA PHE A 298 -10.52 -7.79 14.11
C PHE A 298 -11.87 -7.09 13.90
N VAL A 299 -11.88 -5.77 13.67
CA VAL A 299 -13.13 -5.04 13.41
C VAL A 299 -13.70 -5.41 12.04
N VAL A 300 -12.90 -5.36 10.99
CA VAL A 300 -13.36 -5.63 9.61
C VAL A 300 -13.79 -7.08 9.44
N GLY A 301 -12.96 -8.03 9.89
CA GLY A 301 -13.25 -9.44 9.74
C GLY A 301 -14.33 -9.90 10.72
N PRO A 302 -14.00 -10.24 11.97
CA PRO A 302 -14.96 -10.71 12.97
C PRO A 302 -16.16 -9.81 13.24
N VAL A 303 -15.98 -8.49 13.46
CA VAL A 303 -17.09 -7.63 13.91
C VAL A 303 -18.05 -7.29 12.76
N PHE A 304 -17.55 -6.94 11.58
CA PHE A 304 -18.41 -6.63 10.42
C PHE A 304 -18.77 -7.85 9.58
N GLY A 305 -18.18 -9.02 9.83
CA GLY A 305 -18.42 -10.23 9.05
C GLY A 305 -17.87 -10.17 7.63
N ALA A 306 -16.90 -9.29 7.36
CA ALA A 306 -16.24 -9.21 6.06
C ALA A 306 -15.11 -10.28 5.96
N PRO A 307 -14.54 -10.54 4.76
CA PRO A 307 -13.35 -11.35 4.61
C PRO A 307 -12.26 -10.98 5.62
N THR A 308 -11.60 -12.00 6.19
CA THR A 308 -10.54 -11.82 7.18
C THR A 308 -9.19 -11.66 6.48
N SER A 309 -8.46 -10.61 6.84
CA SER A 309 -7.06 -10.42 6.44
C SER A 309 -6.11 -10.85 7.55
N TRP A 310 -4.99 -11.45 7.16
CA TRP A 310 -3.80 -11.53 8.01
C TRP A 310 -2.84 -10.36 7.71
N PHE A 311 -1.67 -10.34 8.32
CA PHE A 311 -0.63 -9.34 8.04
C PHE A 311 0.73 -9.85 8.50
N ALA A 312 1.79 -9.40 7.83
CA ALA A 312 3.15 -9.61 8.30
C ALA A 312 3.34 -8.96 9.68
N LEU A 313 3.96 -9.69 10.59
CA LEU A 313 4.29 -9.23 11.93
C LEU A 313 5.52 -8.32 11.93
N TYR A 314 6.45 -8.54 11.01
CA TYR A 314 7.75 -7.87 10.96
C TYR A 314 8.63 -8.07 12.20
N LEU A 315 8.25 -8.96 13.13
CA LEU A 315 9.01 -9.24 14.35
C LEU A 315 10.33 -9.94 14.08
N GLY A 316 10.34 -10.90 13.14
CA GLY A 316 11.56 -11.56 12.71
C GLY A 316 12.59 -10.56 12.16
N PRO A 317 12.22 -9.77 11.14
CA PRO A 317 13.04 -8.67 10.65
C PRO A 317 13.49 -7.67 11.74
N ALA A 318 12.58 -7.20 12.60
CA ALA A 318 12.91 -6.25 13.65
C ALA A 318 13.90 -6.82 14.68
N LEU A 319 13.73 -8.09 15.07
CA LEU A 319 14.65 -8.79 15.96
C LEU A 319 16.06 -8.85 15.37
N VAL A 320 16.20 -9.15 14.07
CA VAL A 320 17.51 -9.18 13.40
C VAL A 320 18.18 -7.80 13.44
N VAL A 321 17.43 -6.72 13.19
CA VAL A 321 17.97 -5.35 13.28
C VAL A 321 18.45 -5.04 14.70
N GLU A 322 17.69 -5.39 15.74
CA GLU A 322 18.08 -5.18 17.13
C GLU A 322 19.33 -5.98 17.52
N LEU A 323 19.42 -7.25 17.12
CA LEU A 323 20.57 -8.11 17.40
C LEU A 323 21.84 -7.60 16.71
N LEU A 324 21.73 -7.17 15.44
CA LEU A 324 22.85 -6.56 14.73
C LEU A 324 23.30 -5.25 15.39
N ALA A 325 22.37 -4.51 15.99
CA ALA A 325 22.67 -3.26 16.68
C ALA A 325 23.44 -3.45 18.00
N LEU A 326 23.59 -4.68 18.50
CA LEU A 326 24.49 -5.01 19.61
C LEU A 326 25.98 -4.98 19.21
N THR A 327 26.27 -4.90 17.90
CA THR A 327 27.63 -4.83 17.37
C THR A 327 28.08 -3.39 17.14
N PRO A 328 29.40 -3.12 17.00
CA PRO A 328 29.88 -1.79 16.62
C PRO A 328 29.38 -1.27 15.27
N LEU A 329 28.70 -2.10 14.46
CA LEU A 329 28.13 -1.69 13.17
C LEU A 329 27.14 -0.54 13.32
N VAL A 330 26.36 -0.49 14.41
CA VAL A 330 25.36 0.57 14.66
C VAL A 330 25.95 1.99 14.60
N LYS A 331 27.25 2.13 14.93
CA LYS A 331 27.99 3.40 14.85
C LYS A 331 28.36 3.82 13.42
N ARG A 332 28.07 2.97 12.42
CA ARG A 332 28.27 3.23 10.99
C ARG A 332 26.92 3.10 10.26
N PRO A 333 26.01 4.09 10.37
CA PRO A 333 24.61 3.96 9.95
C PRO A 333 24.40 3.42 8.54
N ILE A 334 25.17 3.88 7.56
CA ILE A 334 25.05 3.40 6.17
C ILE A 334 25.43 1.92 6.04
N LEU A 335 26.55 1.51 6.64
CA LEU A 335 26.97 0.10 6.63
C LEU A 335 25.99 -0.76 7.44
N PHE A 336 25.54 -0.26 8.59
CA PHE A 336 24.51 -0.90 9.40
C PHE A 336 23.25 -1.13 8.59
N GLY A 337 22.74 -0.12 7.88
CA GLY A 337 21.55 -0.25 7.04
C GLY A 337 21.69 -1.31 5.95
N ALA A 338 22.84 -1.39 5.28
CA ALA A 338 23.10 -2.43 4.29
C ALA A 338 23.14 -3.84 4.90
N VAL A 339 23.88 -4.03 6.00
CA VAL A 339 24.02 -5.34 6.67
C VAL A 339 22.71 -5.77 7.31
N ALA A 340 21.97 -4.83 7.90
CA ALA A 340 20.64 -5.05 8.44
C ALA A 340 19.65 -5.45 7.35
N GLY A 341 19.68 -4.81 6.18
CA GLY A 341 18.88 -5.20 5.02
C GLY A 341 19.15 -6.63 4.57
N LEU A 342 20.42 -7.05 4.51
CA LEU A 342 20.79 -8.43 4.22
C LEU A 342 20.25 -9.39 5.29
N GLY A 343 20.39 -9.06 6.57
CA GLY A 343 19.87 -9.85 7.68
C GLY A 343 18.34 -9.98 7.65
N VAL A 344 17.64 -8.88 7.34
CA VAL A 344 16.18 -8.81 7.18
C VAL A 344 15.71 -9.74 6.06
N ALA A 345 16.34 -9.69 4.89
CA ALA A 345 15.96 -10.53 3.75
C ALA A 345 16.34 -12.00 3.90
N THR A 346 17.19 -12.36 4.86
CA THR A 346 17.65 -13.74 5.07
C THR A 346 17.00 -14.34 6.33
N VAL A 347 17.63 -14.12 7.49
CA VAL A 347 17.15 -14.62 8.77
C VAL A 347 15.80 -14.01 9.15
N GLY A 348 15.60 -12.72 8.86
CA GLY A 348 14.34 -12.03 9.14
C GLY A 348 13.16 -12.63 8.39
N LEU A 349 13.28 -12.82 7.08
CA LEU A 349 12.25 -13.49 6.28
C LEU A 349 12.06 -14.95 6.67
N TRP A 350 13.13 -15.68 7.02
CA TRP A 350 12.98 -17.04 7.52
C TRP A 350 12.18 -17.10 8.83
N LEU A 351 12.37 -16.16 9.76
CA LEU A 351 11.54 -16.07 10.97
C LEU A 351 10.10 -15.66 10.64
N GLU A 352 9.92 -14.74 9.70
CA GLU A 352 8.59 -14.29 9.25
C GLU A 352 7.81 -15.43 8.57
N SER A 353 8.49 -16.31 7.84
CA SER A 353 7.86 -17.44 7.15
C SER A 353 7.18 -18.43 8.09
N LEU A 354 7.59 -18.49 9.37
CA LEU A 354 6.92 -19.27 10.40
C LEU A 354 5.50 -18.77 10.67
N TRP A 355 5.32 -17.45 10.68
CA TRP A 355 4.00 -16.82 10.83
C TRP A 355 3.18 -16.96 9.54
N ILE A 356 3.81 -16.69 8.38
CA ILE A 356 3.15 -16.87 7.08
C ILE A 356 2.65 -18.31 6.94
N GLY A 357 3.50 -19.29 7.26
CA GLY A 357 3.15 -20.71 7.22
C GLY A 357 2.04 -21.12 8.18
N ALA A 358 1.84 -20.38 9.27
CA ALA A 358 0.84 -20.68 10.28
C ALA A 358 -0.56 -20.12 9.94
N VAL A 359 -0.64 -18.96 9.28
CA VAL A 359 -1.92 -18.24 9.13
C VAL A 359 -2.32 -17.88 7.70
N TYR A 360 -1.36 -17.74 6.78
CA TYR A 360 -1.68 -17.37 5.41
C TYR A 360 -2.23 -18.55 4.63
N ARG A 361 -3.08 -18.24 3.64
CA ARG A 361 -3.64 -19.27 2.75
C ARG A 361 -2.56 -19.93 1.90
N TYR A 362 -1.58 -19.15 1.45
CA TYR A 362 -0.47 -19.61 0.63
C TYR A 362 0.85 -19.46 1.40
N PRO A 363 1.35 -20.54 2.03
CA PRO A 363 2.68 -20.53 2.64
C PRO A 363 3.77 -20.48 1.57
N TRP A 364 4.98 -20.07 1.92
CA TRP A 364 6.10 -20.06 0.98
C TRP A 364 6.73 -21.46 0.85
N PRO A 365 6.54 -22.18 -0.28
CA PRO A 365 7.20 -23.46 -0.51
C PRO A 365 8.72 -23.32 -0.56
N MET A 366 9.43 -24.44 -0.44
CA MET A 366 10.90 -24.43 -0.51
C MET A 366 11.40 -24.09 -1.91
N SER A 367 10.66 -24.50 -2.94
CA SER A 367 10.95 -24.27 -4.36
C SER A 367 11.18 -22.80 -4.73
N MET A 368 10.44 -21.87 -4.11
CA MET A 368 10.50 -20.43 -4.46
C MET A 368 11.63 -19.65 -3.79
N TRP A 369 12.29 -20.20 -2.75
CA TRP A 369 13.23 -19.41 -1.92
C TRP A 369 14.43 -18.87 -2.69
N GLY A 370 14.93 -19.60 -3.69
CA GLY A 370 16.06 -19.13 -4.50
C GLY A 370 15.75 -17.80 -5.19
N GLU A 371 14.59 -17.70 -5.84
CA GLU A 371 14.15 -16.47 -6.49
C GLU A 371 13.69 -15.42 -5.47
N ALA A 372 12.97 -15.84 -4.42
CA ALA A 372 12.52 -14.93 -3.35
C ALA A 372 13.72 -14.19 -2.72
N LEU A 373 14.82 -14.89 -2.42
CA LEU A 373 16.04 -14.28 -1.88
C LEU A 373 16.76 -13.40 -2.92
N ALA A 374 16.82 -13.85 -4.19
CA ALA A 374 17.42 -13.06 -5.26
C ALA A 374 16.70 -11.72 -5.48
N MET A 375 15.40 -11.66 -5.23
CA MET A 375 14.60 -10.43 -5.25
C MET A 375 14.68 -9.64 -3.93
N ALA A 376 14.52 -10.32 -2.79
CA ALA A 376 14.42 -9.67 -1.49
C ALA A 376 15.73 -9.06 -1.00
N ILE A 377 16.88 -9.72 -1.23
CA ILE A 377 18.18 -9.24 -0.73
C ILE A 377 18.55 -7.87 -1.32
N PRO A 378 18.56 -7.67 -2.65
CA PRO A 378 18.89 -6.36 -3.22
C PRO A 378 17.93 -5.28 -2.75
N VAL A 379 16.62 -5.57 -2.71
CA VAL A 379 15.60 -4.61 -2.28
C VAL A 379 15.78 -4.24 -0.81
N ALA A 380 15.95 -5.22 0.08
CA ALA A 380 16.10 -4.95 1.52
C ALA A 380 17.41 -4.23 1.85
N VAL A 381 18.51 -4.55 1.17
CA VAL A 381 19.77 -3.80 1.31
C VAL A 381 19.59 -2.34 0.87
N ALA A 382 18.97 -2.11 -0.28
CA ALA A 382 18.72 -0.76 -0.80
C ALA A 382 17.75 0.04 0.11
N MET A 383 16.71 -0.61 0.61
CA MET A 383 15.74 -0.01 1.54
C MET A 383 16.33 0.22 2.94
N GLY A 384 17.21 -0.66 3.43
CA GLY A 384 17.94 -0.48 4.67
C GLY A 384 18.92 0.70 4.60
N LEU A 385 19.57 0.91 3.45
CA LEU A 385 20.35 2.12 3.17
C LEU A 385 19.47 3.38 3.20
N CYS A 386 18.29 3.36 2.58
CA CYS A 386 17.32 4.45 2.67
C CYS A 386 16.84 4.72 4.11
N GLY A 387 16.60 3.67 4.90
CA GLY A 387 16.27 3.77 6.33
C GLY A 387 17.39 4.44 7.13
N ALA A 388 18.65 4.10 6.84
CA ALA A 388 19.81 4.75 7.45
C ALA A 388 19.94 6.23 7.04
N LEU A 389 19.72 6.57 5.76
CA LEU A 389 19.72 7.96 5.29
C LEU A 389 18.63 8.77 5.99
N LEU A 390 17.41 8.23 6.11
CA LEU A 390 16.32 8.86 6.84
C LEU A 390 16.69 9.08 8.31
N ALA A 391 17.27 8.08 8.97
CA ALA A 391 17.72 8.19 10.35
C ALA A 391 18.78 9.28 10.55
N LEU A 392 19.75 9.40 9.64
CA LEU A 392 20.77 10.47 9.70
C LEU A 392 20.11 11.86 9.66
N VAL A 393 19.09 12.05 8.82
CA VAL A 393 18.33 13.32 8.80
C VAL A 393 17.62 13.56 10.12
N LEU A 394 16.86 12.57 10.61
CA LEU A 394 16.04 12.67 11.83
C LEU A 394 16.87 12.77 13.14
N THR A 395 18.17 12.45 13.08
CA THR A 395 19.12 12.60 14.19
C THR A 395 20.05 13.81 14.02
N GLY A 396 19.88 14.58 12.94
CA GLY A 396 20.70 15.77 12.66
C GLY A 396 22.15 15.46 12.30
N GLN A 397 22.44 14.22 11.87
CA GLN A 397 23.79 13.82 11.47
C GLN A 397 24.09 14.17 10.01
N PRO A 398 25.35 14.45 9.66
CA PRO A 398 25.72 14.71 8.27
C PRO A 398 25.36 13.55 7.35
N LEU A 399 24.58 13.84 6.31
CA LEU A 399 24.41 12.91 5.20
C LEU A 399 25.74 12.69 4.45
N PRO A 400 25.91 11.55 3.75
CA PRO A 400 26.95 11.40 2.75
C PRO A 400 26.90 12.52 1.70
N ARG A 401 27.96 12.63 0.88
CA ARG A 401 27.98 13.56 -0.24
C ARG A 401 26.69 13.43 -1.08
N PRO A 402 26.10 14.54 -1.57
CA PRO A 402 24.82 14.50 -2.28
C PRO A 402 24.74 13.45 -3.40
N ALA A 403 25.81 13.31 -4.19
CA ALA A 403 25.90 12.29 -5.24
C ALA A 403 25.72 10.86 -4.70
N VAL A 404 26.30 10.54 -3.54
CA VAL A 404 26.16 9.22 -2.92
C VAL A 404 24.73 9.00 -2.43
N GLY A 405 24.15 9.96 -1.72
CA GLY A 405 22.77 9.86 -1.22
C GLY A 405 21.75 9.72 -2.36
N ILE A 406 21.88 10.52 -3.41
CA ILE A 406 21.03 10.44 -4.60
C ILE A 406 21.21 9.11 -5.32
N SER A 407 22.46 8.65 -5.52
CA SER A 407 22.73 7.36 -6.14
C SER A 407 22.13 6.19 -5.37
N ILE A 408 22.13 6.22 -4.03
CA ILE A 408 21.45 5.21 -3.22
C ILE A 408 19.95 5.20 -3.54
N VAL A 409 19.28 6.35 -3.50
CA VAL A 409 17.82 6.42 -3.76
C VAL A 409 17.49 5.98 -5.19
N VAL A 410 18.25 6.44 -6.18
CA VAL A 410 18.05 6.03 -7.59
C VAL A 410 18.28 4.53 -7.75
N ALA A 411 19.34 3.98 -7.16
CA ALA A 411 19.58 2.54 -7.18
C ALA A 411 18.44 1.76 -6.50
N THR A 412 17.92 2.24 -5.37
CA THR A 412 16.75 1.64 -4.70
C THR A 412 15.54 1.59 -5.62
N VAL A 413 15.21 2.69 -6.31
CA VAL A 413 14.09 2.73 -7.26
C VAL A 413 14.32 1.73 -8.41
N LEU A 414 15.52 1.66 -8.97
CA LEU A 414 15.83 0.74 -10.07
C LEU A 414 15.80 -0.72 -9.62
N VAL A 415 16.31 -1.03 -8.43
CA VAL A 415 16.31 -2.39 -7.86
C VAL A 415 14.89 -2.85 -7.55
N ILE A 416 14.06 -2.00 -6.95
CA ILE A 416 12.64 -2.30 -6.73
C ILE A 416 11.94 -2.49 -8.08
N GLY A 417 12.17 -1.60 -9.04
CA GLY A 417 11.58 -1.70 -10.39
C GLY A 417 11.97 -3.01 -11.09
N GLY A 418 13.23 -3.42 -11.01
CA GLY A 418 13.70 -4.70 -11.57
C GLY A 418 13.09 -5.91 -10.87
N ALA A 419 13.01 -5.90 -9.54
CA ALA A 419 12.38 -6.98 -8.77
C ALA A 419 10.88 -7.09 -9.06
N VAL A 420 10.17 -5.95 -9.11
CA VAL A 420 8.75 -5.91 -9.49
C VAL A 420 8.57 -6.41 -10.92
N ALA A 421 9.38 -5.95 -11.88
CA ALA A 421 9.29 -6.42 -13.26
C ALA A 421 9.49 -7.94 -13.38
N ASN A 422 10.39 -8.52 -12.58
CA ASN A 422 10.56 -9.97 -12.51
C ASN A 422 9.35 -10.68 -11.87
N GLY A 423 8.81 -10.15 -10.77
CA GLY A 423 7.64 -10.74 -10.10
C GLY A 423 6.33 -10.62 -10.89
N LEU A 424 6.22 -9.63 -11.78
CA LEU A 424 5.10 -9.46 -12.70
C LEU A 424 5.22 -10.33 -13.97
N ARG A 425 6.40 -10.89 -14.25
CA ARG A 425 6.60 -11.79 -15.40
C ARG A 425 5.91 -13.12 -15.12
N THR A 426 4.90 -13.43 -15.93
CA THR A 426 4.13 -14.68 -15.86
C THR A 426 4.11 -15.36 -17.22
N GLU A 427 4.02 -16.69 -17.21
CA GLU A 427 3.91 -17.52 -18.39
C GLU A 427 2.60 -18.33 -18.33
N VAL A 428 1.84 -18.31 -19.42
CA VAL A 428 0.66 -19.16 -19.60
C VAL A 428 1.09 -20.39 -20.38
N PRO A 429 0.87 -21.61 -19.86
CA PRO A 429 1.33 -22.82 -20.52
C PRO A 429 0.60 -23.01 -21.86
N GLN A 430 1.36 -23.33 -22.91
CA GLN A 430 0.81 -23.59 -24.23
C GLN A 430 0.33 -25.05 -24.36
N ASN A 431 -0.78 -25.27 -25.06
CA ASN A 431 -1.39 -26.59 -25.26
C ASN A 431 -1.65 -27.33 -23.93
N ALA A 432 -2.13 -26.59 -22.94
CA ALA A 432 -2.38 -27.08 -21.60
C ALA A 432 -3.82 -26.79 -21.20
N SER A 433 -4.49 -27.81 -20.70
CA SER A 433 -5.90 -27.72 -20.28
C SER A 433 -6.13 -28.38 -18.93
N ALA A 434 -7.22 -27.96 -18.28
CA ALA A 434 -7.76 -28.65 -17.13
C ALA A 434 -9.13 -29.24 -17.50
N THR A 435 -9.29 -30.53 -17.26
CA THR A 435 -10.60 -31.18 -17.23
C THR A 435 -11.12 -31.16 -15.80
N ILE A 436 -12.27 -30.53 -15.60
CA ILE A 436 -12.87 -30.32 -14.28
C ILE A 436 -14.21 -31.05 -14.27
N THR A 437 -14.34 -32.03 -13.38
CA THR A 437 -15.58 -32.77 -13.14
C THR A 437 -16.17 -32.30 -11.81
N LEU A 438 -17.40 -31.80 -11.85
CA LEU A 438 -18.13 -31.31 -10.70
C LEU A 438 -19.15 -32.34 -10.23
N THR A 439 -19.11 -32.65 -8.93
CA THR A 439 -20.12 -33.47 -8.26
C THR A 439 -20.91 -32.57 -7.33
N ASP A 440 -22.23 -32.52 -7.52
CA ASP A 440 -23.10 -31.69 -6.71
C ASP A 440 -23.10 -32.15 -5.24
N LEU A 441 -23.05 -31.18 -4.34
CA LEU A 441 -23.14 -31.35 -2.90
C LEU A 441 -24.41 -30.65 -2.39
N PRO A 442 -24.84 -30.89 -1.14
CA PRO A 442 -25.96 -30.15 -0.56
C PRO A 442 -25.79 -28.64 -0.72
N ALA A 443 -26.85 -27.98 -1.18
CA ALA A 443 -26.85 -26.53 -1.34
C ALA A 443 -26.61 -25.83 0.00
N ASP A 444 -25.94 -24.68 -0.04
CA ASP A 444 -25.66 -23.86 1.13
C ASP A 444 -26.18 -22.43 0.89
N ASN A 445 -27.04 -21.95 1.78
CA ASN A 445 -27.75 -20.67 1.66
C ASN A 445 -28.39 -20.41 0.27
N GLY A 446 -28.92 -21.47 -0.37
CA GLY A 446 -29.55 -21.40 -1.69
C GLY A 446 -28.58 -21.37 -2.86
N HIS A 447 -27.27 -21.51 -2.62
CA HIS A 447 -26.25 -21.64 -3.66
C HIS A 447 -25.95 -23.11 -3.96
N ARG A 448 -25.75 -23.42 -5.24
CA ARG A 448 -25.23 -24.71 -5.70
C ARG A 448 -23.77 -24.85 -5.25
N MET A 449 -23.52 -25.89 -4.46
CA MET A 449 -22.19 -26.29 -4.01
C MET A 449 -21.76 -27.56 -4.74
N ALA A 450 -20.47 -27.69 -5.04
CA ALA A 450 -19.91 -28.87 -5.68
C ALA A 450 -18.54 -29.25 -5.10
N SER A 451 -18.14 -30.50 -5.24
CA SER A 451 -16.72 -30.89 -5.20
C SER A 451 -16.16 -30.91 -6.62
N ALA A 452 -14.89 -30.56 -6.79
CA ALA A 452 -14.19 -30.60 -8.07
C ALA A 452 -13.11 -31.69 -8.09
N ASP A 453 -13.13 -32.50 -9.14
CA ASP A 453 -12.05 -33.41 -9.51
C ASP A 453 -11.39 -32.87 -10.79
N VAL A 454 -10.09 -32.57 -10.71
CA VAL A 454 -9.36 -31.75 -11.69
C VAL A 454 -8.21 -32.54 -12.28
N GLN A 455 -8.24 -32.78 -13.58
CA GLN A 455 -7.15 -33.38 -14.35
C GLN A 455 -6.49 -32.34 -15.26
N ILE A 456 -5.26 -31.96 -14.93
CA ILE A 456 -4.40 -31.11 -15.74
C ILE A 456 -3.66 -31.95 -16.79
N THR A 457 -3.65 -31.46 -18.03
CA THR A 457 -2.94 -32.06 -19.16
C THR A 457 -1.98 -31.03 -19.76
N PRO A 458 -0.69 -31.38 -19.98
CA PRO A 458 -0.05 -32.66 -19.68
C PRO A 458 0.12 -32.90 -18.17
N ALA A 459 0.12 -34.16 -17.73
CA ALA A 459 0.16 -34.54 -16.32
C ALA A 459 1.42 -34.08 -15.57
N GLY A 460 2.53 -33.86 -16.28
CA GLY A 460 3.79 -33.36 -15.74
C GLY A 460 3.96 -31.84 -15.82
N LEU A 461 2.89 -31.09 -16.13
CA LEU A 461 2.95 -29.63 -16.25
C LEU A 461 3.34 -28.95 -14.94
N ILE A 462 2.81 -29.47 -13.83
CA ILE A 462 2.98 -28.90 -12.49
C ILE A 462 3.92 -29.79 -11.70
N GLY A 463 4.93 -29.18 -11.09
CA GLY A 463 5.91 -29.82 -10.24
C GLY A 463 5.34 -30.39 -8.95
N ASP A 464 6.25 -30.88 -8.10
CA ASP A 464 5.87 -31.50 -6.83
C ASP A 464 5.68 -30.50 -5.69
N ASP A 465 6.28 -29.30 -5.79
CA ASP A 465 6.21 -28.24 -4.78
C ASP A 465 5.82 -26.88 -5.42
N PRO A 466 4.65 -26.79 -6.08
CA PRO A 466 4.18 -25.54 -6.67
C PRO A 466 3.79 -24.52 -5.58
N GLU A 467 3.87 -23.23 -5.90
CA GLU A 467 3.37 -22.18 -4.99
C GLU A 467 1.88 -22.35 -4.70
N TRP A 468 1.08 -22.69 -5.71
CA TRP A 468 -0.28 -23.17 -5.47
C TRP A 468 -0.90 -23.95 -6.63
N VAL A 469 -1.77 -24.88 -6.26
CA VAL A 469 -2.89 -25.35 -7.07
C VAL A 469 -4.13 -25.23 -6.20
N SER A 470 -5.02 -24.32 -6.56
CA SER A 470 -6.16 -23.97 -5.70
C SER A 470 -7.41 -23.62 -6.50
N ILE A 471 -8.57 -23.70 -5.86
CA ILE A 471 -9.79 -23.10 -6.36
C ILE A 471 -10.12 -21.88 -5.49
N LEU A 472 -10.28 -20.74 -6.15
CA LEU A 472 -10.74 -19.49 -5.54
C LEU A 472 -12.18 -19.26 -5.96
N ALA A 473 -13.05 -19.02 -4.97
CA ALA A 473 -14.38 -18.49 -5.17
C ALA A 473 -14.56 -17.19 -4.40
N TRP A 474 -15.00 -16.12 -5.05
CA TRP A 474 -15.15 -14.79 -4.44
C TRP A 474 -16.43 -14.08 -4.90
N GLN A 475 -16.78 -12.97 -4.24
CA GLN A 475 -17.98 -12.15 -4.51
C GLN A 475 -19.31 -12.88 -4.28
N GLY A 476 -19.32 -13.80 -3.32
CA GLY A 476 -20.50 -14.56 -2.89
C GLY A 476 -21.51 -13.80 -2.03
N GLY A 477 -21.18 -12.58 -1.61
CA GLY A 477 -21.90 -11.82 -0.60
C GLY A 477 -21.53 -12.23 0.83
N LEU A 478 -21.52 -11.26 1.75
CA LEU A 478 -21.01 -11.47 3.13
C LEU A 478 -21.75 -12.54 3.93
N ALA A 479 -23.03 -12.78 3.63
CA ALA A 479 -23.84 -13.80 4.29
C ALA A 479 -23.40 -15.24 3.96
N ASN A 480 -22.59 -15.42 2.92
CA ASN A 480 -22.21 -16.73 2.39
C ASN A 480 -20.69 -16.90 2.53
N HIS A 481 -20.22 -17.42 3.67
CA HIS A 481 -18.79 -17.56 3.98
C HIS A 481 -18.00 -16.25 3.84
N ARG A 482 -18.60 -15.11 4.23
CA ARG A 482 -18.01 -13.77 4.07
C ARG A 482 -17.75 -13.39 2.59
N GLY A 483 -18.26 -14.19 1.64
CA GLY A 483 -18.09 -14.00 0.21
C GLY A 483 -16.72 -14.44 -0.35
N LEU A 484 -15.95 -15.26 0.38
CA LEU A 484 -14.63 -15.75 -0.05
C LEU A 484 -14.39 -17.20 0.39
N ILE A 485 -14.06 -18.07 -0.55
CA ILE A 485 -13.60 -19.45 -0.31
C ILE A 485 -12.31 -19.67 -1.11
N ILE A 486 -11.27 -20.17 -0.42
CA ILE A 486 -10.00 -20.56 -1.02
C ILE A 486 -9.71 -21.99 -0.61
N ASP A 487 -9.70 -22.90 -1.58
CA ASP A 487 -9.43 -24.32 -1.41
C ASP A 487 -8.09 -24.71 -2.05
N ARG A 488 -7.12 -25.14 -1.24
CA ARG A 488 -5.87 -25.72 -1.76
C ARG A 488 -6.13 -27.19 -2.08
N LEU A 489 -5.96 -27.55 -3.35
CA LEU A 489 -6.36 -28.88 -3.80
C LEU A 489 -5.39 -29.96 -3.31
N GLU A 490 -5.94 -31.12 -2.99
CA GLU A 490 -5.17 -32.32 -2.69
C GLU A 490 -4.63 -32.92 -4.01
N LYS A 491 -3.32 -33.14 -4.11
CA LYS A 491 -2.71 -33.85 -5.23
C LYS A 491 -2.93 -35.35 -5.04
N VAL A 492 -3.78 -35.95 -5.87
CA VAL A 492 -4.12 -37.38 -5.83
C VAL A 492 -3.26 -38.21 -6.80
N GLY A 493 -2.63 -37.58 -7.78
CA GLY A 493 -1.72 -38.19 -8.74
C GLY A 493 -1.05 -37.16 -9.66
N PRO A 494 -0.24 -37.59 -10.64
CA PRO A 494 0.36 -36.69 -11.62
C PRO A 494 -0.71 -35.88 -12.38
N GLY A 495 -0.69 -34.55 -12.24
CA GLY A 495 -1.67 -33.65 -12.83
C GLY A 495 -3.10 -33.81 -12.29
N HIS A 496 -3.34 -34.68 -11.31
CA HIS A 496 -4.67 -34.99 -10.80
C HIS A 496 -4.84 -34.42 -9.39
N TYR A 497 -5.83 -33.56 -9.23
CA TYR A 497 -6.13 -32.83 -8.01
C TYR A 497 -7.60 -32.93 -7.62
N ARG A 498 -7.90 -32.80 -6.34
CA ARG A 498 -9.27 -32.81 -5.82
C ARG A 498 -9.50 -31.68 -4.82
N SER A 499 -10.70 -31.08 -4.89
CA SER A 499 -11.15 -30.11 -3.88
C SER A 499 -11.29 -30.76 -2.50
N THR A 500 -10.85 -30.07 -1.46
CA THR A 500 -10.93 -30.56 -0.07
C THR A 500 -12.16 -30.05 0.67
N GLN A 501 -12.86 -29.06 0.11
CA GLN A 501 -14.09 -28.49 0.65
C GLN A 501 -15.10 -28.16 -0.45
N PRO A 502 -16.40 -28.00 -0.12
CA PRO A 502 -17.41 -27.58 -1.09
C PRO A 502 -17.09 -26.21 -1.70
N ILE A 503 -17.19 -26.10 -3.02
CA ILE A 503 -17.01 -24.85 -3.77
C ILE A 503 -18.35 -24.36 -4.34
N PRO A 504 -18.67 -23.05 -4.25
CA PRO A 504 -19.88 -22.51 -4.83
C PRO A 504 -19.71 -22.31 -6.34
N VAL A 505 -20.75 -22.60 -7.10
CA VAL A 505 -20.72 -22.57 -8.58
C VAL A 505 -22.03 -22.00 -9.16
N SER A 506 -22.62 -21.01 -8.48
CA SER A 506 -23.88 -20.37 -8.89
C SER A 506 -24.03 -18.96 -8.28
N GLY A 507 -25.08 -18.25 -8.68
CA GLY A 507 -25.39 -16.93 -8.13
C GLY A 507 -24.40 -15.86 -8.55
N SER A 508 -23.98 -15.00 -7.62
CA SER A 508 -22.98 -13.95 -7.88
C SER A 508 -21.53 -14.43 -7.75
N TRP A 509 -21.31 -15.66 -7.26
CA TRP A 509 -19.96 -16.19 -7.07
C TRP A 509 -19.20 -16.26 -8.39
N LYS A 510 -17.92 -15.90 -8.36
CA LYS A 510 -16.97 -16.21 -9.42
C LYS A 510 -16.04 -17.29 -8.90
N THR A 511 -15.84 -18.36 -9.66
CA THR A 511 -15.08 -19.54 -9.23
C THR A 511 -14.12 -19.96 -10.32
N LEU A 512 -12.83 -20.07 -9.99
CA LEU A 512 -11.78 -20.50 -10.92
C LEU A 512 -10.78 -21.46 -10.27
N LEU A 513 -10.21 -22.35 -11.08
CA LEU A 513 -8.97 -23.04 -10.78
C LEU A 513 -7.79 -22.09 -11.03
N ARG A 514 -6.85 -22.06 -10.10
CA ARG A 514 -5.65 -21.24 -10.08
C ARG A 514 -4.42 -22.11 -9.96
N VAL A 515 -3.38 -21.80 -10.73
CA VAL A 515 -2.11 -22.50 -10.69
C VAL A 515 -0.96 -21.50 -10.72
N GLN A 516 -0.02 -21.64 -9.79
CA GLN A 516 1.30 -21.05 -9.88
C GLN A 516 2.38 -22.10 -9.60
N ASP A 517 3.33 -22.21 -10.52
CA ASP A 517 4.57 -23.00 -10.38
C ASP A 517 5.73 -22.23 -11.03
N GLY A 518 6.54 -21.57 -10.20
CA GLY A 518 7.61 -20.68 -10.62
C GLY A 518 7.06 -19.49 -11.41
N THR A 519 7.39 -19.41 -12.71
CA THR A 519 6.88 -18.36 -13.62
C THR A 519 5.56 -18.73 -14.30
N THR A 520 5.17 -20.01 -14.26
CA THR A 520 3.87 -20.45 -14.75
C THR A 520 2.80 -19.90 -13.81
N MET A 521 1.92 -19.03 -14.29
CA MET A 521 0.81 -18.49 -13.50
C MET A 521 -0.41 -18.31 -14.39
N ALA A 522 -1.39 -19.19 -14.21
CA ALA A 522 -2.55 -19.29 -15.09
C ALA A 522 -3.78 -19.81 -14.35
N GLY A 523 -4.95 -19.60 -14.95
CA GLY A 523 -6.21 -20.05 -14.39
C GLY A 523 -7.14 -20.67 -15.43
N VAL A 524 -8.13 -21.41 -14.93
CA VAL A 524 -9.24 -21.95 -15.72
C VAL A 524 -10.54 -21.57 -15.01
N PRO A 525 -11.45 -20.83 -15.67
CA PRO A 525 -12.72 -20.49 -15.04
C PRO A 525 -13.54 -21.77 -14.85
N ILE A 526 -14.24 -21.88 -13.72
CA ILE A 526 -15.19 -22.96 -13.44
C ILE A 526 -16.60 -22.42 -13.64
N PHE A 527 -16.92 -21.34 -12.92
CA PHE A 527 -18.19 -20.63 -12.99
C PHE A 527 -17.95 -19.13 -12.97
N LEU A 528 -18.55 -18.39 -13.90
CA LEU A 528 -18.60 -16.93 -13.90
C LEU A 528 -20.01 -16.50 -14.29
N PRO A 529 -20.73 -15.70 -13.50
CA PRO A 529 -22.08 -15.28 -13.84
C PRO A 529 -22.09 -14.41 -15.10
N ALA A 530 -23.24 -14.35 -15.79
CA ALA A 530 -23.45 -13.31 -16.79
C ALA A 530 -23.36 -11.93 -16.13
N ASP A 531 -22.70 -10.99 -16.79
CA ASP A 531 -22.64 -9.60 -16.35
C ASP A 531 -22.98 -8.66 -17.52
N PRO A 532 -24.27 -8.28 -17.66
CA PRO A 532 -24.71 -7.35 -18.68
C PRO A 532 -24.02 -5.98 -18.62
N GLY A 533 -23.58 -5.54 -17.43
CA GLY A 533 -22.94 -4.24 -17.22
C GLY A 533 -21.58 -4.09 -17.91
N ILE A 534 -20.91 -5.22 -18.18
CA ILE A 534 -19.66 -5.30 -18.96
C ILE A 534 -19.81 -6.15 -20.24
N GLY A 535 -21.05 -6.52 -20.60
CA GLY A 535 -21.33 -7.35 -21.78
C GLY A 535 -20.77 -8.78 -21.71
N ALA A 536 -20.47 -9.31 -20.52
CA ALA A 536 -19.81 -10.59 -20.38
C ALA A 536 -20.82 -11.74 -20.24
N ALA A 537 -20.74 -12.72 -21.15
CA ALA A 537 -21.58 -13.91 -21.12
C ALA A 537 -21.23 -14.85 -19.95
N GLU A 538 -22.22 -15.57 -19.43
CA GLU A 538 -22.01 -16.57 -18.38
C GLU A 538 -21.02 -17.66 -18.84
N THR A 539 -20.10 -18.01 -17.95
CA THR A 539 -19.34 -19.25 -18.04
C THR A 539 -20.00 -20.27 -17.10
N PRO A 540 -20.84 -21.18 -17.61
CA PRO A 540 -21.65 -22.04 -16.76
C PRO A 540 -20.82 -23.14 -16.08
N ALA A 541 -21.31 -23.56 -14.91
CA ALA A 541 -20.77 -24.68 -14.15
C ALA A 541 -21.29 -26.02 -14.69
N LEU A 542 -20.59 -26.57 -15.68
CA LEU A 542 -20.92 -27.87 -16.27
C LEU A 542 -20.49 -29.02 -15.34
N SER A 543 -21.20 -30.15 -15.38
CA SER A 543 -20.84 -31.36 -14.64
C SER A 543 -19.46 -31.90 -15.04
N SER A 544 -19.07 -31.71 -16.31
CA SER A 544 -17.72 -31.94 -16.79
C SER A 544 -17.38 -30.92 -17.87
N SER A 545 -16.17 -30.37 -17.83
CA SER A 545 -15.68 -29.45 -18.85
C SER A 545 -14.16 -29.55 -18.99
N THR A 546 -13.66 -29.37 -20.21
CA THR A 546 -12.23 -29.23 -20.49
C THR A 546 -12.01 -27.84 -21.08
N ARG A 547 -11.11 -27.06 -20.48
CA ARG A 547 -10.80 -25.69 -20.87
C ARG A 547 -9.29 -25.48 -20.83
N GLU A 548 -8.78 -24.71 -21.79
CA GLU A 548 -7.38 -24.29 -21.83
C GLU A 548 -7.06 -23.31 -20.69
N PHE A 549 -5.81 -23.32 -20.23
CA PHE A 549 -5.31 -22.29 -19.33
C PHE A 549 -5.27 -20.93 -20.01
N VAL A 550 -5.70 -19.90 -19.28
CA VAL A 550 -5.59 -18.49 -19.69
C VAL A 550 -4.81 -17.71 -18.65
N GLN A 551 -4.41 -16.50 -19.01
CA GLN A 551 -3.80 -15.59 -18.05
C GLN A 551 -4.82 -15.29 -16.94
N GLU A 552 -4.49 -15.63 -15.70
CA GLU A 552 -5.42 -15.56 -14.58
C GLU A 552 -6.04 -14.16 -14.41
N ILE A 553 -5.25 -13.11 -14.66
CA ILE A 553 -5.70 -11.72 -14.57
C ILE A 553 -6.89 -11.42 -15.49
N THR A 554 -7.06 -12.14 -16.60
CA THR A 554 -8.22 -11.96 -17.50
C THR A 554 -9.52 -12.52 -16.91
N ILE A 555 -9.42 -13.42 -15.93
CA ILE A 555 -10.55 -13.94 -15.17
C ILE A 555 -10.82 -13.07 -13.93
N LEU A 556 -9.76 -12.70 -13.20
CA LEU A 556 -9.87 -11.91 -11.97
C LEU A 556 -10.25 -10.44 -12.25
N GLN A 557 -9.78 -9.89 -13.36
CA GLN A 557 -10.07 -8.54 -13.85
C GLN A 557 -10.92 -8.60 -15.12
N ARG A 558 -11.96 -9.43 -15.10
CA ARG A 558 -12.90 -9.61 -16.23
C ARG A 558 -13.57 -8.28 -16.64
N GLU A 559 -13.59 -7.31 -15.74
CA GLU A 559 -14.11 -5.96 -15.89
C GLU A 559 -13.18 -5.03 -16.70
N ARG A 560 -11.95 -5.45 -16.98
CA ARG A 560 -11.04 -4.65 -17.80
C ARG A 560 -11.48 -4.59 -19.25
N ASN A 561 -11.49 -3.38 -19.78
CA ASN A 561 -11.66 -3.12 -21.19
C ASN A 561 -10.32 -3.26 -21.92
N LEU A 562 -10.28 -4.15 -22.92
CA LEU A 562 -9.13 -4.32 -23.79
C LEU A 562 -9.30 -3.62 -25.14
N ASP A 563 -10.47 -3.02 -25.40
CA ASP A 563 -10.80 -2.29 -26.62
C ASP A 563 -10.30 -0.83 -26.55
N HIS A 564 -8.98 -0.69 -26.55
CA HIS A 564 -8.30 0.59 -26.63
C HIS A 564 -6.96 0.43 -27.39
N PRO A 565 -6.38 1.52 -27.92
CA PRO A 565 -5.05 1.45 -28.54
C PRO A 565 -4.02 0.87 -27.56
N THR A 566 -3.22 -0.10 -28.01
CA THR A 566 -2.26 -0.82 -27.15
C THR A 566 -1.20 0.08 -26.51
N TRP A 567 -0.87 1.21 -27.14
CA TRP A 567 0.08 2.20 -26.61
C TRP A 567 -0.50 3.03 -25.45
N LEU A 568 -1.82 3.19 -25.37
CA LEU A 568 -2.48 4.13 -24.45
C LEU A 568 -2.28 3.71 -22.99
N TYR A 569 -2.41 2.41 -22.71
CA TYR A 569 -2.18 1.85 -21.37
C TYR A 569 -0.76 2.13 -20.87
N ASN A 570 0.24 1.97 -21.75
CA ASN A 570 1.64 2.21 -21.43
C ASN A 570 1.92 3.69 -21.16
N VAL A 571 1.34 4.61 -21.95
CA VAL A 571 1.49 6.05 -21.73
C VAL A 571 0.80 6.47 -20.43
N ALA A 572 -0.41 5.97 -20.15
CA ALA A 572 -1.11 6.26 -18.91
C ALA A 572 -0.32 5.75 -17.69
N SER A 573 0.22 4.54 -17.75
CA SER A 573 1.11 3.99 -16.72
C SER A 573 2.40 4.81 -16.55
N LEU A 574 2.96 5.35 -17.64
CA LEU A 574 4.15 6.21 -17.59
C LEU A 574 3.86 7.54 -16.90
N VAL A 575 2.67 8.13 -17.12
CA VAL A 575 2.26 9.34 -16.39
C VAL A 575 2.23 9.10 -14.89
N VAL A 576 1.61 7.99 -14.47
CA VAL A 576 1.61 7.56 -13.06
C VAL A 576 3.03 7.41 -12.54
N LEU A 577 3.90 6.69 -13.27
CA LEU A 577 5.31 6.52 -12.89
C LEU A 577 6.02 7.86 -12.71
N VAL A 578 5.85 8.81 -13.64
CA VAL A 578 6.44 10.15 -13.54
C VAL A 578 5.95 10.87 -12.28
N CYS A 579 4.65 10.82 -11.99
CA CYS A 579 4.09 11.38 -10.76
C CYS A 579 4.71 10.74 -9.50
N THR A 580 4.85 9.42 -9.47
CA THR A 580 5.51 8.70 -8.36
C THR A 580 6.97 9.13 -8.19
N LEU A 581 7.72 9.25 -9.30
CA LEU A 581 9.11 9.66 -9.27
C LEU A 581 9.28 11.12 -8.81
N ILE A 582 8.34 12.01 -9.17
CA ILE A 582 8.29 13.38 -8.65
C ILE A 582 8.10 13.39 -7.14
N LEU A 583 7.20 12.54 -6.62
CA LEU A 583 6.98 12.43 -5.18
C LEU A 583 8.24 11.93 -4.45
N ILE A 584 8.87 10.87 -4.94
CA ILE A 584 10.12 10.32 -4.38
C ILE A 584 11.24 11.36 -4.43
N ALA A 585 11.40 12.06 -5.56
CA ALA A 585 12.36 13.15 -5.71
C ALA A 585 12.08 14.30 -4.74
N GLY A 586 10.80 14.64 -4.52
CA GLY A 586 10.37 15.64 -3.55
C GLY A 586 10.78 15.28 -2.12
N LEU A 587 10.46 14.05 -1.68
CA LEU A 587 10.85 13.54 -0.36
C LEU A 587 12.38 13.52 -0.18
N THR A 588 13.11 13.07 -1.19
CA THR A 588 14.58 13.01 -1.20
C THR A 588 15.18 14.42 -1.10
N TRP A 589 14.67 15.35 -1.90
CA TRP A 589 15.09 16.75 -1.87
C TRP A 589 14.80 17.39 -0.51
N GLY A 590 13.61 17.18 0.04
CA GLY A 590 13.22 17.80 1.29
C GLY A 590 14.05 17.29 2.48
N ALA A 591 14.30 15.97 2.54
CA ALA A 591 15.18 15.39 3.55
C ALA A 591 16.62 15.95 3.45
N GLY A 592 17.19 16.00 2.24
CA GLY A 592 18.51 16.58 2.01
C GLY A 592 18.58 18.09 2.33
N ARG A 593 17.52 18.84 2.03
CA ARG A 593 17.40 20.26 2.35
C ARG A 593 17.39 20.50 3.86
N ILE A 594 16.59 19.74 4.61
CA ILE A 594 16.51 19.82 6.07
C ILE A 594 17.92 19.63 6.65
N ASN A 595 18.57 18.53 6.28
CA ASN A 595 19.90 18.20 6.77
C ASN A 595 20.94 19.29 6.48
N ALA A 596 21.04 19.72 5.21
CA ALA A 596 22.04 20.71 4.81
C ALA A 596 21.83 22.08 5.49
N ARG A 597 20.59 22.51 5.68
CA ARG A 597 20.27 23.83 6.27
C ARG A 597 20.43 23.84 7.78
N GLU A 598 20.15 22.74 8.46
CA GLU A 598 20.38 22.60 9.89
C GLU A 598 21.87 22.55 10.24
N LEU A 599 22.67 21.80 9.47
CA LEU A 599 24.12 21.75 9.66
C LEU A 599 24.78 23.13 9.41
N ALA A 600 24.33 23.83 8.37
CA ALA A 600 24.80 25.20 8.09
C ALA A 600 24.41 26.20 9.20
N ALA A 601 23.38 25.90 9.98
CA ALA A 601 22.96 26.71 11.13
C ALA A 601 23.72 26.38 12.43
N GLY A 602 24.73 25.49 12.37
CA GLY A 602 25.62 25.19 13.50
C GLY A 602 25.09 24.15 14.49
N ARG A 603 24.20 23.25 14.07
CA ARG A 603 23.66 22.19 14.94
C ARG A 603 24.70 21.10 15.20
N GLU A 604 24.89 20.75 16.48
CA GLU A 604 25.66 19.56 16.86
C GLU A 604 24.87 18.26 16.61
N PRO A 605 25.51 17.20 16.09
CA PRO A 605 24.85 15.92 15.85
C PRO A 605 24.37 15.28 17.15
N ALA A 606 23.19 14.65 17.16
CA ALA A 606 22.83 13.77 18.27
C ALA A 606 23.72 12.52 18.27
N GLU A 607 24.14 12.03 19.45
CA GLU A 607 24.85 10.76 19.57
C GLU A 607 23.94 9.60 19.09
N LEU A 608 24.49 8.69 18.27
CA LEU A 608 23.79 7.46 17.90
C LEU A 608 23.75 6.53 19.12
N THR A 609 22.55 6.09 19.49
CA THR A 609 22.31 5.17 20.61
C THR A 609 22.31 3.70 20.23
#